data_AF-A0A2S4V4W8-F1
#
_entry.id   AF-A0A2S4V4W8-F1
#
_cell.length_a   1.000
_cell.length_b   1.000
_cell.length_c   1.000
_cell.angle_alpha   90.00
_cell.angle_beta   90.00
_cell.angle_gamma   90.00
#
_symmetry.space_group_name_H-M   'P 1'
#
loop_
_entity.id
_entity.type
_entity.pdbx_description
1 polymer ?
#
loop_
_entity_poly.entity_id
_entity_poly.type
_entity_poly.pdbx_seq_one_letter_code
_entity_poly.pdbx_strand_id
1 'polypeptide(L)'
;IRQGGEQEVTRIVEGLQVKTKKSKITLSKWLDKMAHGQVLANTYTRPVIFLSLIACNSFIPSRMGPQESPDTKPIYLVHVDGNHWVLAIINQIISKSQTWCGL
;
A
#
# COMPACT_ATOMS: atom_id res chain seq x y z
N ILE A 1 6.61 -4.75 -16.61
CA ILE A 1 5.18 -4.43 -16.41
C ILE A 1 5.08 -2.91 -16.27
N ARG A 2 4.55 -2.18 -17.27
CA ARG A 2 4.33 -0.73 -17.17
C ARG A 2 3.03 -0.51 -16.42
N GLN A 3 3.13 -0.14 -15.14
CA GLN A 3 1.98 0.29 -14.36
C GLN A 3 1.73 1.77 -14.66
N GLY A 4 0.49 2.13 -15.03
CA GLY A 4 0.11 3.55 -15.22
C GLY A 4 -0.30 3.98 -16.63
N GLY A 5 -0.47 3.05 -17.57
CA GLY A 5 -1.23 3.34 -18.80
C GLY A 5 -2.72 3.52 -18.48
N GLU A 6 -3.43 4.35 -19.24
CA GLU A 6 -4.85 4.68 -19.00
C GLU A 6 -5.72 3.42 -18.86
N GLN A 7 -5.55 2.43 -19.74
CA GLN A 7 -6.24 1.14 -19.66
C GLN A 7 -5.96 0.39 -18.35
N GLU A 8 -4.72 0.39 -17.88
CA GLU A 8 -4.33 -0.33 -16.66
C GLU A 8 -4.93 0.35 -15.42
N VAL A 9 -4.97 1.69 -15.42
CA VAL A 9 -5.64 2.49 -14.38
C VAL A 9 -7.14 2.21 -14.37
N THR A 10 -7.79 2.21 -15.53
CA THR A 10 -9.22 1.89 -15.64
C THR A 10 -9.53 0.48 -15.12
N ARG A 11 -8.71 -0.51 -15.50
CA ARG A 11 -8.87 -1.89 -15.05
C ARG A 11 -8.76 -2.02 -13.52
N ILE A 12 -7.80 -1.30 -12.92
CA ILE A 12 -7.63 -1.23 -11.46
C ILE A 12 -8.89 -0.63 -10.81
N VAL A 13 -9.37 0.50 -11.32
CA VAL A 13 -10.54 1.19 -10.77
C VAL A 13 -11.79 0.31 -10.84
N GLU A 14 -12.03 -0.36 -11.97
CA GLU A 14 -13.15 -1.29 -12.15
C GLU A 14 -13.09 -2.50 -11.20
N GLY A 15 -11.87 -3.02 -10.94
CA GLY A 15 -11.63 -4.08 -9.97
C GLY A 15 -12.00 -3.68 -8.53
N LEU A 16 -11.80 -2.40 -8.18
CA LEU A 16 -12.12 -1.85 -6.86
C LEU A 16 -13.60 -1.47 -6.69
N GLN A 17 -14.34 -1.26 -7.79
CA GLN A 17 -15.76 -0.89 -7.71
C GLN A 17 -16.65 -2.07 -7.35
N VAL A 18 -17.48 -1.89 -6.32
CA VAL A 18 -18.48 -2.85 -5.87
C VAL A 18 -19.84 -2.17 -5.80
N LYS A 19 -20.85 -2.71 -6.49
CA LYS A 19 -22.19 -2.10 -6.59
C LYS A 19 -22.87 -1.93 -5.23
N THR A 20 -22.79 -2.96 -4.37
CA THR A 20 -23.42 -2.95 -3.04
C THR A 20 -22.59 -3.79 -2.05
N LYS A 21 -22.71 -3.50 -0.75
CA LYS A 21 -22.06 -4.30 0.32
C LYS A 21 -22.49 -5.79 0.33
N LYS A 22 -23.65 -6.11 -0.25
CA LYS A 22 -24.17 -7.49 -0.38
C LYS A 22 -23.69 -8.20 -1.66
N SER A 23 -23.01 -7.49 -2.56
CA SER A 23 -22.52 -8.06 -3.80
C SER A 23 -21.45 -9.11 -3.50
N LYS A 24 -21.55 -10.27 -4.16
CA LYS A 24 -20.51 -11.30 -4.06
C LYS A 24 -19.20 -10.75 -4.62
N ILE A 25 -18.18 -10.65 -3.78
CA ILE A 25 -16.83 -10.26 -4.18
C ILE A 25 -16.11 -11.49 -4.70
N THR A 26 -15.70 -11.46 -5.97
CA THR A 26 -14.85 -12.49 -6.58
C THR A 26 -13.37 -12.16 -6.37
N LEU A 27 -12.49 -13.17 -6.50
CA LEU A 27 -11.04 -13.01 -6.36
C LEU A 27 -10.46 -11.91 -7.28
N SER A 28 -11.06 -11.71 -8.46
CA SER A 28 -10.67 -10.63 -9.39
C SER A 28 -10.87 -9.21 -8.86
N LYS A 29 -11.64 -9.07 -7.77
CA LYS A 29 -11.88 -7.78 -7.08
C LYS A 29 -11.12 -7.68 -5.76
N TRP A 30 -10.27 -8.64 -5.45
CA TRP A 30 -9.46 -8.61 -4.24
C TRP A 30 -8.29 -7.66 -4.42
N LEU A 31 -7.83 -7.13 -3.29
CA LEU A 31 -6.64 -6.30 -3.26
C LEU A 31 -5.40 -7.15 -3.59
N ASP A 32 -4.91 -6.99 -4.81
CA ASP A 32 -3.59 -7.47 -5.23
C ASP A 32 -2.51 -6.41 -5.02
N LYS A 33 -1.43 -6.76 -4.32
CA LYS A 33 -0.37 -5.82 -3.98
C LYS A 33 0.38 -5.30 -5.21
N MET A 34 0.57 -6.12 -6.23
CA MET A 34 1.34 -5.75 -7.41
C MET A 34 0.51 -4.86 -8.33
N ALA A 35 -0.77 -5.18 -8.56
CA ALA A 35 -1.66 -4.39 -9.39
C ALA A 35 -2.00 -3.04 -8.74
N HIS A 36 -2.21 -3.00 -7.44
CA HIS A 36 -2.81 -1.83 -6.78
C HIS A 36 -1.82 -0.97 -5.97
N GLY A 37 -0.66 -1.51 -5.58
CA GLY A 37 0.23 -0.85 -4.62
C GLY A 37 0.67 0.55 -5.04
N GLN A 38 1.06 0.72 -6.30
CA GLN A 38 1.50 2.02 -6.82
C GLN A 38 0.34 3.04 -6.90
N VAL A 39 -0.86 2.58 -7.28
CA VAL A 39 -2.06 3.43 -7.32
C VAL A 39 -2.39 3.91 -5.91
N LEU A 40 -2.40 3.02 -4.91
CA LEU A 40 -2.63 3.39 -3.52
C LEU A 40 -1.60 4.40 -3.00
N ALA A 41 -0.31 4.17 -3.25
CA ALA A 41 0.74 5.09 -2.82
C ALA A 41 0.58 6.49 -3.42
N ASN A 42 0.24 6.56 -4.70
CA ASN A 42 -0.04 7.82 -5.38
C ASN A 42 -1.32 8.50 -4.87
N THR A 43 -2.40 7.75 -4.64
CA THR A 43 -3.70 8.28 -4.19
C THR A 43 -3.62 8.90 -2.81
N TYR A 44 -2.88 8.28 -1.89
CA TYR A 44 -2.74 8.80 -0.52
C TYR A 44 -1.52 9.71 -0.34
N THR A 45 -0.69 9.88 -1.37
CA THR A 45 0.59 10.60 -1.29
C THR A 45 1.44 10.08 -0.13
N ARG A 46 1.39 8.76 0.11
CA ARG A 46 2.04 8.09 1.24
C ARG A 46 2.69 6.80 0.77
N PRO A 47 3.83 6.39 1.34
CA PRO A 47 4.35 5.05 1.11
C PRO A 47 3.33 3.99 1.56
N VAL A 48 3.12 2.95 0.75
CA VAL A 48 2.27 1.81 1.08
C VAL A 48 3.14 0.56 1.16
N ILE A 49 3.10 -0.10 2.31
CA ILE A 49 3.96 -1.24 2.65
C ILE A 49 3.08 -2.46 2.86
N PHE A 50 3.23 -3.46 1.99
CA PHE A 50 2.62 -4.78 2.15
C PHE A 50 3.60 -5.70 2.89
N LEU A 51 3.16 -6.25 4.01
CA LEU A 51 3.89 -7.20 4.85
C LEU A 51 3.23 -8.57 4.75
N SER A 52 3.99 -9.59 4.38
CA SER A 52 3.53 -10.99 4.42
C SER A 52 4.70 -11.90 4.75
N LEU A 53 4.40 -13.12 5.21
CA LEU A 53 5.44 -14.13 5.50
C LEU A 53 6.22 -14.57 4.25
N ILE A 54 5.65 -14.38 3.05
CA ILE A 54 6.24 -14.85 1.79
C ILE A 54 7.06 -13.75 1.12
N ALA A 55 6.49 -12.54 1.03
CA ALA A 55 7.15 -11.41 0.39
C ALA A 55 6.57 -10.07 0.86
N CYS A 56 7.45 -9.12 1.13
CA CYS A 56 7.10 -7.75 1.42
C CYS A 56 7.29 -6.87 0.17
N ASN A 57 6.42 -5.88 0.00
CA ASN A 57 6.49 -4.95 -1.13
C ASN A 57 6.27 -3.52 -0.62
N SER A 58 7.12 -2.59 -1.08
CA SER A 58 7.01 -1.18 -0.73
C SER A 58 6.76 -0.37 -1.99
N PHE A 59 5.74 0.49 -1.96
CA PHE A 59 5.39 1.37 -3.05
C PHE A 59 5.49 2.81 -2.56
N ILE A 60 6.24 3.63 -3.31
CA ILE A 60 6.52 5.03 -2.97
C ILE A 60 5.70 5.92 -3.91
N PRO A 61 5.10 7.03 -3.42
CA PRO A 61 4.43 7.99 -4.28
C PRO A 61 5.38 8.49 -5.37
N SER A 62 4.90 8.45 -6.62
CA SER A 62 5.70 8.79 -7.80
C SER A 62 5.51 10.23 -8.29
N ARG A 63 4.41 10.88 -7.88
CA ARG A 63 4.00 12.19 -8.42
C ARG A 63 4.12 13.34 -7.43
N MET A 64 4.03 13.06 -6.14
CA MET A 64 3.93 14.06 -5.08
C MET A 64 4.85 13.68 -3.93
N GLY A 65 5.47 14.70 -3.32
CA GLY A 65 6.40 14.51 -2.21
C GLY A 65 5.67 14.30 -0.87
N PRO A 66 6.36 13.81 0.18
CA PRO A 66 5.77 13.59 1.50
C PRO A 66 5.12 14.86 2.11
N GLN A 67 5.66 16.04 1.78
CA GLN A 67 5.16 17.33 2.28
C GLN A 67 3.76 17.69 1.81
N GLU A 68 3.29 17.03 0.75
CA GLU A 68 1.96 17.26 0.19
C GLU A 68 0.91 16.32 0.80
N SER A 69 1.31 15.44 1.74
CA SER A 69 0.38 14.57 2.46
C SER A 69 0.01 15.15 3.83
N PRO A 70 -1.27 15.09 4.25
CA PRO A 70 -1.66 15.46 5.61
C PRO A 70 -1.11 14.49 6.67
N ASP A 71 -0.65 13.29 6.28
CA ASP A 71 -0.01 12.32 7.15
C ASP A 71 1.17 11.66 6.42
N THR A 72 2.40 11.89 6.89
CA THR A 72 3.62 11.36 6.27
C THR A 72 3.93 9.91 6.65
N LYS A 73 3.19 9.31 7.59
CA LYS A 73 3.44 7.94 8.04
C LYS A 73 3.09 6.95 6.92
N PRO A 74 3.88 5.89 6.70
CA PRO A 74 3.49 4.84 5.75
C PRO A 74 2.18 4.14 6.15
N ILE A 75 1.46 3.66 5.15
CA ILE A 75 0.31 2.76 5.33
C ILE A 75 0.84 1.33 5.33
N TYR A 76 0.61 0.60 6.41
CA TYR A 76 1.05 -0.80 6.53
C TYR A 76 -0.12 -1.74 6.37
N LEU A 77 -0.02 -2.68 5.44
CA LEU A 77 -1.00 -3.75 5.21
C LEU A 77 -0.37 -5.10 5.51
N VAL A 78 -0.90 -5.83 6.48
CA VAL A 78 -0.41 -7.15 6.89
C VAL A 78 -1.30 -8.23 6.29
N HIS A 79 -0.67 -9.23 5.68
CA HIS A 79 -1.36 -10.41 5.17
C HIS A 79 -1.67 -11.38 6.31
N VAL A 80 -2.93 -11.72 6.48
CA VAL A 80 -3.44 -12.61 7.54
C VAL A 80 -4.22 -13.76 6.90
N ASP A 81 -4.02 -14.97 7.42
CA ASP A 81 -4.76 -16.20 7.06
C ASP A 81 -4.78 -16.55 5.56
N GLY A 82 -3.81 -16.05 4.80
CA GLY A 82 -3.63 -16.39 3.38
C GLY A 82 -4.57 -15.64 2.41
N ASN A 83 -5.48 -14.80 2.91
CA ASN A 83 -6.50 -14.14 2.09
C ASN A 83 -6.94 -12.74 2.57
N HIS A 84 -6.49 -12.26 3.74
CA HIS A 84 -6.88 -10.95 4.27
C HIS A 84 -5.72 -9.98 4.28
N TRP A 85 -6.01 -8.70 3.99
CA TRP A 85 -5.11 -7.58 4.24
C TRP A 85 -5.70 -6.72 5.37
N VAL A 86 -4.91 -6.49 6.42
CA VAL A 86 -5.34 -5.70 7.58
C VAL A 86 -4.45 -4.46 7.71
N LEU A 87 -5.05 -3.31 7.96
CA LEU A 87 -4.33 -2.09 8.28
C LEU A 87 -3.65 -2.24 9.65
N ALA A 88 -2.32 -2.18 9.68
CA ALA A 88 -1.56 -2.23 10.91
C ALA A 88 -1.28 -0.81 11.44
N ILE A 89 -1.59 -0.60 12.70
CA ILE A 89 -1.21 0.62 13.43
C ILE A 89 0.15 0.35 14.06
N ILE A 90 1.21 0.88 13.44
CA ILE A 90 2.55 0.81 14.00
C ILE A 90 2.73 1.97 14.98
N ASN A 91 2.79 1.65 16.26
CA ASN A 91 3.26 2.58 17.28
C ASN A 91 4.78 2.72 17.12
N GLN A 92 5.28 3.96 17.18
CA GLN A 92 6.68 4.30 16.92
C GLN A 92 7.66 3.36 17.61
N ILE A 93 8.60 2.80 16.85
CA ILE A 93 9.86 2.29 17.39
C ILE A 93 10.86 3.45 17.28
N ILE A 94 11.16 4.09 18.41
CA ILE A 94 12.31 5.00 18.49
C ILE A 94 13.55 4.11 18.55
N SER A 95 14.20 3.86 17.42
CA SER A 95 15.61 3.43 17.47
C SER A 95 16.42 4.65 17.90
N LYS A 96 16.85 4.70 19.16
CA LYS A 96 17.93 5.60 19.53
C LYS A 96 19.15 5.16 18.74
N SER A 97 19.48 5.84 17.65
CA SER A 97 20.79 5.69 17.03
C SER A 97 21.81 6.24 18.04
N GLN A 98 22.44 5.36 18.81
CA GLN A 98 23.72 5.69 19.43
C GLN A 98 24.74 5.84 18.29
N THR A 99 24.95 7.06 17.83
CA THR A 99 26.16 7.41 17.11
C THR A 99 27.32 7.30 18.10
N TRP A 100 28.10 6.23 17.98
CA TRP A 100 29.45 6.19 18.54
C TRP A 100 30.33 7.09 17.68
N CYS A 101 30.56 8.33 18.12
CA CYS A 101 31.69 9.11 17.66
C CYS A 101 32.84 8.85 18.62
N GLY A 102 33.69 7.89 18.27
CA GLY A 102 34.96 7.63 18.93
C GLY A 102 36.03 7.45 17.86
N LEU A 103 36.69 8.56 17.53
CA LEU A 103 38.10 8.72 17.17
C LEU A 103 38.40 10.21 17.08
#